data_AF-A0AAV1TNN9-F1
#
_entry.id   AF-A0AAV1TNN9-F1
#
_cell.length_a   1.000
_cell.length_b   1.000
_cell.length_c   1.000
_cell.angle_alpha   90.00
_cell.angle_beta   90.00
_cell.angle_gamma   90.00
#
_symmetry.space_group_name_H-M   'P 1'
#
loop_
_entity.id
_entity.type
_entity.pdbx_description
1 polymer ?
#
loop_
_entity_poly.entity_id
_entity_poly.type
_entity_poly.pdbx_seq_one_letter_code
_entity_poly.pdbx_strand_id
1 'polypeptide(L)'
;MDHRGTGRSTLLDCVSATTDDSLLGGEIDPSEVDECAQDLQHKFGDLSSFSITSAATDIATFITESTNGQNTTVCGVSYGSTLVERLMHLKAPTVTGYVLDGVATTSAAAKDKFPFISMNDRDFGEVADTFLDLCANDEDCSRHFKSTSLPDLLQQLFEKFDKEPNSTCAQLVSVQGAFDPPSLSLRATLGSALLDSTMRAFIPPLVYRLNLCEEGDVTVLKPIFSSTEPQVETEPQGLAYVSVLLYNLINFSEVYEKPAPSFAVLEERSAHATMNGGVGLDKTNRL
;
A
#
# COMPACT_ATOMS: atom_id res chain seq x y z
N MET A 1 10.53 1.68 -20.42
CA MET A 1 11.83 1.56 -19.75
C MET A 1 11.53 0.99 -18.39
N ASP A 2 12.17 -0.12 -18.05
CA ASP A 2 12.01 -0.70 -16.72
C ASP A 2 13.01 -0.03 -15.78
N HIS A 3 12.57 0.28 -14.56
CA HIS A 3 13.43 0.85 -13.53
C HIS A 3 14.55 -0.14 -13.17
N ARG A 4 15.77 0.35 -12.94
CA ARG A 4 16.89 -0.50 -12.49
C ARG A 4 16.46 -1.35 -11.28
N GLY A 5 16.78 -2.63 -11.29
CA GLY A 5 16.40 -3.54 -10.20
C GLY A 5 15.00 -4.17 -10.34
N THR A 6 14.22 -3.83 -11.36
CA THR A 6 12.91 -4.44 -11.61
C THR A 6 12.64 -4.54 -13.11
N GLY A 7 11.56 -5.18 -13.50
CA GLY A 7 11.27 -5.46 -14.89
C GLY A 7 12.33 -6.38 -15.50
N ARG A 8 12.73 -6.00 -16.70
CA ARG A 8 13.84 -6.59 -17.47
C ARG A 8 15.16 -5.87 -17.22
N SER A 9 15.17 -4.82 -16.40
CA SER A 9 16.36 -4.03 -16.05
C SER A 9 17.09 -4.64 -14.85
N THR A 10 17.61 -5.87 -15.03
CA THR A 10 18.30 -6.70 -14.01
C THR A 10 17.57 -6.71 -12.67
N LEU A 11 16.71 -7.71 -12.47
CA LEU A 11 15.94 -7.88 -11.24
C LEU A 11 16.86 -7.88 -10.00
N LEU A 12 16.55 -7.03 -9.02
CA LEU A 12 17.20 -7.04 -7.72
C LEU A 12 16.60 -8.18 -6.91
N ASP A 13 17.37 -9.26 -6.77
CA ASP A 13 16.94 -10.51 -6.17
C ASP A 13 18.13 -11.21 -5.50
N CYS A 14 17.88 -11.98 -4.45
CA CYS A 14 18.85 -12.78 -3.70
C CYS A 14 18.31 -14.20 -3.48
N VAL A 15 19.20 -15.17 -3.37
CA VAL A 15 18.82 -16.60 -3.35
C VAL A 15 17.91 -16.95 -2.17
N SER A 16 18.06 -16.25 -1.05
CA SER A 16 17.23 -16.44 0.13
C SER A 16 15.79 -15.93 -0.03
N ALA A 17 15.53 -14.88 -0.81
CA ALA A 17 14.20 -14.24 -0.91
C ALA A 17 13.12 -15.02 -1.71
N THR A 18 13.31 -16.32 -1.94
CA THR A 18 12.49 -17.12 -2.87
C THR A 18 11.48 -18.06 -2.21
N THR A 19 11.06 -17.79 -0.97
CA THR A 19 10.32 -18.78 -0.16
C THR A 19 8.81 -18.62 -0.05
N ASP A 20 8.14 -17.59 -0.60
CA ASP A 20 6.68 -17.50 -0.48
C ASP A 20 5.93 -17.10 -1.77
N ASP A 21 4.84 -17.85 -2.01
CA ASP A 21 3.87 -17.79 -3.13
C ASP A 21 2.92 -16.58 -2.98
N SER A 22 3.49 -15.42 -2.64
CA SER A 22 2.74 -14.18 -2.44
C SER A 22 2.50 -13.48 -3.79
N LEU A 23 1.30 -12.94 -3.97
CA LEU A 23 0.80 -12.26 -5.18
C LEU A 23 1.63 -11.05 -5.65
N LEU A 24 2.71 -10.68 -4.95
CA LEU A 24 3.59 -9.56 -5.29
C LEU A 24 5.05 -9.98 -5.55
N GLY A 25 5.35 -11.29 -5.62
CA GLY A 25 6.72 -11.79 -5.63
C GLY A 25 7.29 -11.87 -4.21
N GLY A 26 8.28 -12.74 -4.02
CA GLY A 26 8.71 -13.25 -2.71
C GLY A 26 8.85 -12.19 -1.61
N GLU A 27 8.09 -12.36 -0.53
CA GLU A 27 8.39 -11.71 0.75
C GLU A 27 9.71 -12.28 1.28
N ILE A 28 10.65 -11.42 1.67
CA ILE A 28 11.87 -11.86 2.35
C ILE A 28 11.56 -12.14 3.82
N ASP A 29 11.97 -13.30 4.33
CA ASP A 29 11.87 -13.57 5.76
C ASP A 29 12.81 -12.62 6.53
N PRO A 30 12.37 -11.99 7.62
CA PRO A 30 13.22 -11.14 8.45
C PRO A 30 14.58 -11.76 8.82
N SER A 31 14.64 -13.08 9.00
CA SER A 31 15.88 -13.81 9.33
C SER A 31 16.87 -13.89 8.16
N GLU A 32 16.44 -13.64 6.93
CA GLU A 32 17.24 -13.75 5.71
C GLU A 32 17.80 -12.40 5.22
N VAL A 33 17.37 -11.29 5.83
CA VAL A 33 17.75 -9.94 5.39
C VAL A 33 19.25 -9.70 5.43
N ASP A 34 19.92 -10.15 6.49
CA ASP A 34 21.37 -9.94 6.64
C ASP A 34 22.18 -10.69 5.57
N GLU A 35 21.80 -11.93 5.27
CA GLU A 35 22.46 -12.75 4.23
C GLU A 35 22.16 -12.18 2.84
N CYS A 36 20.90 -11.84 2.57
CA CYS A 36 20.49 -11.21 1.32
C CYS A 36 21.23 -9.89 1.05
N ALA A 37 21.38 -9.03 2.07
CA ALA A 37 22.10 -7.78 1.95
C ALA A 37 23.58 -8.00 1.59
N GLN A 38 24.23 -9.02 2.18
CA GLN A 38 25.61 -9.39 1.86
C GLN A 38 25.75 -9.91 0.43
N ASP A 39 24.83 -10.76 -0.01
CA ASP A 39 24.79 -11.30 -1.38
C ASP A 39 24.62 -10.18 -2.41
N LEU A 40 23.69 -9.27 -2.18
CA LEU A 40 23.45 -8.12 -3.06
C LEU A 40 24.67 -7.19 -3.09
N GLN A 41 25.28 -6.90 -1.93
CA GLN A 41 26.49 -6.10 -1.83
C GLN A 41 27.68 -6.75 -2.54
N HIS A 42 27.80 -8.09 -2.48
CA HIS A 42 28.83 -8.83 -3.20
C HIS A 42 28.62 -8.77 -4.71
N LYS A 43 27.38 -8.91 -5.17
CA LYS A 43 27.00 -8.95 -6.58
C LYS A 43 27.07 -7.59 -7.27
N PHE A 44 26.58 -6.54 -6.61
CA PHE A 44 26.41 -5.21 -7.20
C PHE A 44 27.33 -4.14 -6.62
N GLY A 45 28.05 -4.43 -5.54
CA GLY A 45 28.79 -3.41 -4.80
C GLY A 45 27.85 -2.53 -3.99
N ASP A 46 28.13 -1.22 -3.95
CA ASP A 46 27.30 -0.26 -3.22
C ASP A 46 25.86 -0.24 -3.74
N LEU A 47 24.91 -0.61 -2.87
CA LEU A 47 23.48 -0.67 -3.18
C LEU A 47 22.87 0.72 -3.40
N SER A 48 23.57 1.82 -3.09
CA SER A 48 23.17 3.18 -3.51
C SER A 48 23.03 3.32 -5.03
N SER A 49 23.63 2.41 -5.79
CA SER A 49 23.42 2.25 -7.23
C SER A 49 21.96 1.95 -7.61
N PHE A 50 21.10 1.50 -6.69
CA PHE A 50 19.67 1.27 -6.89
C PHE A 50 18.77 2.40 -6.35
N SER A 51 19.35 3.52 -5.90
CA SER A 51 18.59 4.68 -5.39
C SER A 51 17.72 5.37 -6.44
N ILE A 52 16.76 6.18 -5.98
CA ILE A 52 15.93 7.09 -6.75
C ILE A 52 16.80 8.04 -7.60
N THR A 53 17.93 8.50 -7.07
CA THR A 53 18.85 9.38 -7.81
C THR A 53 19.51 8.65 -8.98
N SER A 54 19.96 7.43 -8.75
CA SER A 54 20.53 6.59 -9.80
C SER A 54 19.49 6.27 -10.88
N ALA A 55 18.25 5.95 -10.49
CA ALA A 55 17.16 5.70 -11.43
C ALA A 55 16.76 6.96 -12.23
N ALA A 56 16.68 8.12 -11.60
CA ALA A 56 16.42 9.39 -12.29
C ALA A 56 17.54 9.73 -13.30
N THR A 57 18.78 9.35 -12.98
CA THR A 57 19.92 9.50 -13.90
C THR A 57 19.76 8.59 -15.13
N ASP A 58 19.25 7.36 -14.97
CA ASP A 58 18.95 6.50 -16.14
C ASP A 58 17.93 7.15 -17.06
N ILE A 59 16.87 7.75 -16.49
CA ILE A 59 15.85 8.44 -17.28
C ILE A 59 16.48 9.60 -18.06
N ALA A 60 17.31 10.42 -17.40
CA ALA A 60 18.01 11.53 -18.06
C ALA A 60 18.92 11.05 -19.21
N THR A 61 19.71 10.00 -18.97
CA THR A 61 20.60 9.39 -19.98
C THR A 61 19.80 8.80 -21.13
N PHE A 62 18.75 8.03 -20.86
CA PHE A 62 17.91 7.43 -21.88
C PHE A 62 17.22 8.48 -22.75
N ILE A 63 16.68 9.54 -22.16
CA ILE A 63 16.08 10.64 -22.93
C ILE A 63 17.14 11.28 -23.84
N THR A 64 18.36 11.48 -23.34
CA THR A 64 19.44 12.12 -24.09
C THR A 64 19.99 11.24 -25.21
N GLU A 65 20.19 9.95 -24.96
CA GLU A 65 20.93 9.06 -25.86
C GLU A 65 20.04 8.19 -26.75
N SER A 66 18.80 7.91 -26.32
CA SER A 66 17.93 6.90 -26.94
C SER A 66 16.63 7.46 -27.54
N THR A 67 16.41 8.77 -27.49
CA THR A 67 15.23 9.41 -28.11
C THR A 67 15.59 10.20 -29.37
N ASN A 68 14.59 10.73 -30.05
CA ASN A 68 14.73 11.49 -31.30
C ASN A 68 15.19 12.96 -31.09
N GLY A 69 15.63 13.32 -29.89
CA GLY A 69 16.08 14.67 -29.54
C GLY A 69 14.97 15.73 -29.53
N GLN A 70 13.70 15.33 -29.60
CA GLN A 70 12.56 16.24 -29.48
C GLN A 70 12.22 16.55 -28.03
N ASN A 71 11.42 17.60 -27.85
CA ASN A 71 10.86 18.00 -26.57
C ASN A 71 10.15 16.81 -25.89
N THR A 72 10.64 16.43 -24.71
CA THR A 72 10.08 15.31 -23.95
C THR A 72 9.28 15.83 -22.76
N THR A 73 8.11 15.23 -22.51
CA THR A 73 7.35 15.39 -21.26
C THR A 73 7.43 14.09 -20.49
N VAL A 74 7.77 14.16 -19.20
CA VAL A 74 7.88 12.96 -18.34
C VAL A 74 6.71 12.95 -17.37
N CYS A 75 5.97 11.84 -17.33
CA CYS A 75 4.84 11.62 -16.43
C CYS A 75 5.25 10.64 -15.33
N GLY A 76 5.06 11.02 -14.08
CA GLY A 76 5.30 10.20 -12.89
C GLY A 76 4.01 9.98 -12.13
N VAL A 77 3.68 8.72 -11.86
CA VAL A 77 2.50 8.31 -11.09
C VAL A 77 2.95 7.62 -9.80
N SER A 78 2.35 7.94 -8.66
CA SER A 78 2.71 7.35 -7.36
C SER A 78 4.22 7.49 -7.10
N TYR A 79 4.96 6.43 -6.77
CA TYR A 79 6.44 6.46 -6.65
C TYR A 79 7.13 7.15 -7.85
N GLY A 80 6.57 7.03 -9.05
CA GLY A 80 7.06 7.70 -10.25
C GLY A 80 7.13 9.23 -10.11
N SER A 81 6.29 9.86 -9.29
CA SER A 81 6.38 11.30 -9.04
C SER A 81 7.67 11.67 -8.30
N THR A 82 8.13 10.85 -7.36
CA THR A 82 9.40 11.04 -6.66
C THR A 82 10.59 10.91 -7.61
N LEU A 83 10.55 9.97 -8.55
CA LEU A 83 11.55 9.84 -9.61
C LEU A 83 11.58 11.05 -10.53
N VAL A 84 10.40 11.52 -10.95
CA VAL A 84 10.29 12.69 -11.83
C VAL A 84 10.74 13.96 -11.10
N GLU A 85 10.40 14.12 -9.82
CA GLU A 85 10.92 15.18 -8.97
C GLU A 85 12.45 15.15 -8.91
N ARG A 86 13.05 13.96 -8.73
CA ARG A 86 14.50 13.81 -8.75
C ARG A 86 15.11 14.15 -10.11
N LEU A 87 14.46 13.77 -11.20
CA LEU A 87 14.85 14.14 -12.57
C LEU A 87 14.79 15.66 -12.79
N MET A 88 13.79 16.36 -12.22
CA MET A 88 13.73 17.83 -12.25
C MET A 88 14.99 18.44 -11.61
N HIS A 89 15.46 17.88 -10.49
CA HIS A 89 16.70 18.32 -9.84
C HIS A 89 17.97 18.08 -10.68
N LEU A 90 17.99 17.04 -11.53
CA LEU A 90 19.08 16.77 -12.47
C LEU A 90 19.13 17.76 -13.66
N LYS A 91 18.06 18.52 -13.90
CA LYS A 91 17.96 19.54 -14.96
C LYS A 91 18.29 19.01 -16.36
N ALA A 92 17.72 17.84 -16.71
CA ALA A 92 17.89 17.24 -18.03
C ALA A 92 17.37 18.18 -19.15
N PRO A 93 18.22 18.69 -20.05
CA PRO A 93 17.88 19.82 -20.93
C PRO A 93 16.84 19.51 -22.02
N THR A 94 16.66 18.23 -22.36
CA THR A 94 15.68 17.75 -23.35
C THR A 94 14.28 17.56 -22.77
N VAL A 95 14.15 17.65 -21.44
CA VAL A 95 12.85 17.56 -20.75
C VAL A 95 12.23 18.95 -20.67
N THR A 96 11.05 19.09 -21.27
CA THR A 96 10.34 20.36 -21.45
C THR A 96 9.04 20.44 -20.67
N GLY A 97 8.61 19.33 -20.06
CA GLY A 97 7.40 19.24 -19.25
C GLY A 97 7.45 18.08 -18.27
N TYR A 98 6.72 18.23 -17.18
CA TYR A 98 6.58 17.23 -16.14
C TYR A 98 5.09 17.10 -15.75
N VAL A 99 4.63 15.87 -15.57
CA VAL A 99 3.31 15.56 -15.01
C VAL A 99 3.54 14.69 -13.78
N LEU A 100 2.94 15.08 -12.65
CA LEU A 100 3.01 14.36 -11.39
C LEU A 100 1.57 14.03 -10.97
N ASP A 101 1.25 12.75 -10.86
CA ASP A 101 -0.08 12.25 -10.48
C ASP A 101 0.03 11.32 -9.27
N GLY A 102 -0.84 11.48 -8.27
CA GLY A 102 -0.70 10.81 -6.97
C GLY A 102 0.65 11.10 -6.31
N VAL A 103 0.93 12.38 -6.03
CA VAL A 103 2.26 12.88 -5.70
C VAL A 103 2.81 12.29 -4.39
N ALA A 104 3.83 11.44 -4.51
CA ALA A 104 4.86 11.21 -3.50
C ALA A 104 6.06 12.16 -3.73
N THR A 105 6.75 12.56 -2.66
CA THR A 105 7.88 13.49 -2.75
C THR A 105 8.98 13.17 -1.74
N THR A 106 10.22 13.50 -2.10
CA THR A 106 11.38 13.46 -1.20
C THR A 106 11.86 14.85 -0.77
N SER A 107 11.21 15.93 -1.21
CA SER A 107 11.60 17.29 -0.86
C SER A 107 10.79 17.88 0.29
N ALA A 108 11.54 18.38 1.27
CA ALA A 108 11.30 19.55 2.12
C ALA A 108 9.89 19.83 2.70
N ALA A 109 9.08 18.80 2.96
CA ALA A 109 8.05 18.93 3.99
C ALA A 109 8.73 19.00 5.37
N ALA A 110 8.18 19.79 6.29
CA ALA A 110 8.57 19.71 7.69
C ALA A 110 8.37 18.25 8.16
N LYS A 111 9.18 17.78 9.14
CA LYS A 111 9.19 16.36 9.55
C LYS A 111 7.80 15.82 9.91
N ASP A 112 6.92 16.66 10.45
CA ASP A 112 5.53 16.37 10.80
C ASP A 112 4.57 16.28 9.60
N LYS A 113 4.99 16.74 8.42
CA LYS A 113 4.22 16.80 7.17
C LYS A 113 4.82 15.98 6.04
N PHE A 114 5.94 15.31 6.30
CA PHE A 114 6.57 14.48 5.28
C PHE A 114 5.75 13.19 5.11
N PRO A 115 5.43 12.80 3.86
CA PRO A 115 4.62 11.63 3.56
C PRO A 115 5.45 10.35 3.70
N PHE A 116 5.96 10.07 4.90
CA PHE A 116 6.71 8.85 5.15
C PHE A 116 5.79 7.65 4.93
N ILE A 117 6.31 6.61 4.29
CA ILE A 117 5.55 5.37 4.07
C ILE A 117 5.07 4.76 5.40
N SER A 118 5.87 4.89 6.47
CA SER A 118 5.49 4.46 7.83
C SER A 118 4.32 5.21 8.46
N MET A 119 3.87 6.32 7.85
CA MET A 119 2.70 7.08 8.27
C MET A 119 1.44 6.73 7.46
N ASN A 120 1.57 5.86 6.45
CA ASN A 120 0.50 5.58 5.49
C ASN A 120 -0.81 5.19 6.17
N ASP A 121 -0.80 4.28 7.14
CA ASP A 121 -2.05 3.86 7.80
C ASP A 121 -2.74 4.99 8.56
N ARG A 122 -1.97 5.89 9.20
CA ARG A 122 -2.52 7.10 9.83
C ARG A 122 -3.17 8.02 8.79
N ASP A 123 -2.44 8.32 7.72
CA ASP A 123 -2.87 9.26 6.68
C ASP A 123 -4.09 8.71 5.93
N PHE A 124 -4.11 7.39 5.72
CA PHE A 124 -5.23 6.66 5.15
C PHE A 124 -6.47 6.73 6.06
N GLY A 125 -6.27 6.60 7.37
CA GLY A 125 -7.33 6.75 8.37
C GLY A 125 -8.01 8.13 8.30
N GLU A 126 -7.24 9.22 8.16
CA GLU A 126 -7.79 10.58 8.03
C GLU A 126 -8.68 10.73 6.78
N VAL A 127 -8.27 10.13 5.65
CA VAL A 127 -9.07 10.10 4.42
C VAL A 127 -10.34 9.26 4.63
N ALA A 128 -10.23 8.13 5.31
CA ALA A 128 -11.36 7.27 5.63
C ALA A 128 -12.39 7.99 6.51
N ASP A 129 -11.95 8.68 7.56
CA ASP A 129 -12.82 9.46 8.44
C ASP A 129 -13.57 10.54 7.64
N THR A 130 -12.84 11.29 6.82
CA THR A 130 -13.42 12.32 5.94
C THR A 130 -14.46 11.71 4.99
N PHE A 131 -14.18 10.54 4.42
CA PHE A 131 -15.11 9.85 3.52
C PHE A 131 -16.37 9.39 4.24
N LEU A 132 -16.24 8.80 5.44
CA LEU A 132 -17.39 8.34 6.23
C LEU A 132 -18.29 9.50 6.67
N ASP A 133 -17.70 10.64 7.00
CA ASP A 133 -18.43 11.87 7.37
C ASP A 133 -19.30 12.42 6.23
N LEU A 134 -18.97 12.12 4.96
CA LEU A 134 -19.82 12.50 3.82
C LEU A 134 -21.21 11.88 3.91
N CYS A 135 -21.36 10.71 4.56
CA CYS A 135 -22.64 10.03 4.72
C CYS A 135 -23.67 10.91 5.45
N ALA A 136 -23.24 11.76 6.38
CA ALA A 136 -24.13 12.65 7.12
C ALA A 136 -24.77 13.74 6.23
N ASN A 137 -24.12 14.07 5.11
CA ASN A 137 -24.59 15.07 4.15
C ASN A 137 -25.33 14.45 2.95
N ASP A 138 -25.43 13.12 2.89
CA ASP A 138 -26.11 12.37 1.84
C ASP A 138 -27.41 11.77 2.42
N GLU A 139 -28.57 12.17 1.89
CA GLU A 139 -29.88 11.69 2.38
C GLU A 139 -30.06 10.18 2.18
N ASP A 140 -29.53 9.64 1.08
CA ASP A 140 -29.62 8.22 0.77
C ASP A 140 -28.75 7.36 1.70
N CYS A 141 -27.64 7.92 2.17
CA CYS A 141 -26.80 7.29 3.19
C CYS A 141 -27.36 7.49 4.60
N SER A 142 -27.47 8.74 5.07
CA SER A 142 -27.86 9.11 6.43
C SER A 142 -29.19 8.50 6.88
N ARG A 143 -30.15 8.27 5.98
CA ARG A 143 -31.44 7.63 6.33
C ARG A 143 -31.32 6.23 6.91
N HIS A 144 -30.19 5.54 6.69
CA HIS A 144 -29.91 4.22 7.27
C HIS A 144 -29.19 4.29 8.62
N PHE A 145 -28.66 5.47 8.99
CA PHE A 145 -27.84 5.71 10.18
C PHE A 145 -28.51 6.75 11.09
N LYS A 146 -29.78 6.49 11.48
CA LYS A 146 -30.58 7.45 12.26
C LYS A 146 -30.24 7.50 13.75
N SER A 147 -29.85 6.35 14.32
CA SER A 147 -29.59 6.20 15.76
C SER A 147 -28.10 6.35 16.13
N THR A 148 -27.23 6.32 15.13
CA THR A 148 -25.77 6.36 15.26
C THR A 148 -25.20 6.87 13.94
N SER A 149 -24.06 7.54 13.94
CA SER A 149 -23.39 7.89 12.68
C SER A 149 -22.75 6.65 12.04
N LEU A 150 -22.44 6.72 10.75
CA LEU A 150 -21.68 5.68 10.04
C LEU A 150 -20.30 5.41 10.70
N PRO A 151 -19.45 6.42 11.00
CA PRO A 151 -18.17 6.15 11.67
C PRO A 151 -18.35 5.55 13.07
N ASP A 152 -19.31 6.04 13.86
CA ASP A 152 -19.58 5.48 15.19
C ASP A 152 -20.05 4.02 15.13
N LEU A 153 -20.86 3.67 14.12
CA LEU A 153 -21.32 2.29 13.93
C LEU A 153 -20.17 1.38 13.53
N LEU A 154 -19.28 1.85 12.65
CA LEU A 154 -18.11 1.08 12.24
C LEU A 154 -17.18 0.81 13.44
N GLN A 155 -16.96 1.81 14.30
CA GLN A 155 -16.19 1.63 15.52
C GLN A 155 -16.85 0.62 16.48
N GLN A 156 -18.17 0.69 16.67
CA GLN A 156 -18.92 -0.29 17.46
C GLN A 156 -18.83 -1.71 16.87
N LEU A 157 -18.81 -1.84 15.54
CA LEU A 157 -18.63 -3.11 14.86
C LEU A 157 -17.24 -3.72 15.12
N PHE A 158 -16.18 -2.90 15.07
CA PHE A 158 -14.84 -3.37 15.41
C PHE A 158 -14.78 -3.96 16.82
N GLU A 159 -15.29 -3.21 17.82
CA GLU A 159 -15.34 -3.66 19.20
C GLU A 159 -16.19 -4.92 19.38
N LYS A 160 -17.34 -5.00 18.70
CA LYS A 160 -18.23 -6.16 18.72
C LYS A 160 -17.54 -7.40 18.14
N PHE A 161 -16.89 -7.28 16.98
CA PHE A 161 -16.27 -8.42 16.32
C PHE A 161 -15.04 -8.91 17.07
N ASP A 162 -14.23 -8.02 17.64
CA ASP A 162 -13.06 -8.42 18.43
C ASP A 162 -13.45 -9.07 19.76
N LYS A 163 -14.58 -8.65 20.35
CA LYS A 163 -15.14 -9.28 21.55
C LYS A 163 -15.82 -10.62 21.25
N GLU A 164 -16.43 -10.76 20.08
CA GLU A 164 -17.16 -11.96 19.64
C GLU A 164 -16.62 -12.47 18.29
N PRO A 165 -15.34 -12.90 18.23
CA PRO A 165 -14.68 -13.24 16.97
C PRO A 165 -15.28 -14.48 16.28
N ASN A 166 -16.01 -15.30 17.03
CA ASN A 166 -16.70 -16.48 16.53
C ASN A 166 -18.14 -16.20 16.08
N SER A 167 -18.61 -14.95 16.10
CA SER A 167 -19.92 -14.60 15.55
C SER A 167 -19.92 -14.72 14.02
N THR A 168 -21.09 -14.94 13.42
CA THR A 168 -21.21 -15.23 11.98
C THR A 168 -20.55 -14.16 11.09
N CYS A 169 -20.81 -12.88 11.33
CA CYS A 169 -20.19 -11.81 10.53
C CYS A 169 -18.75 -11.50 10.93
N ALA A 170 -18.34 -11.74 12.18
CA ALA A 170 -16.92 -11.61 12.55
C ALA A 170 -16.08 -12.67 11.82
N GLN A 171 -16.53 -13.92 11.81
CA GLN A 171 -15.89 -15.00 11.04
C GLN A 171 -15.94 -14.76 9.54
N LEU A 172 -16.96 -14.05 9.04
CA LEU A 172 -17.05 -13.72 7.63
C LEU A 172 -15.96 -12.74 7.19
N VAL A 173 -15.62 -11.76 8.02
CA VAL A 173 -14.62 -10.73 7.68
C VAL A 173 -13.19 -11.15 8.04
N SER A 174 -13.01 -12.16 8.88
CA SER A 174 -11.70 -12.73 9.22
C SER A 174 -11.07 -13.46 8.05
N VAL A 175 -9.77 -13.25 7.85
CA VAL A 175 -8.97 -14.08 6.95
C VAL A 175 -8.75 -15.46 7.59
N GLN A 176 -9.13 -16.53 6.91
CA GLN A 176 -8.93 -17.90 7.40
C GLN A 176 -7.43 -18.20 7.59
N GLY A 177 -7.04 -18.59 8.82
CA GLY A 177 -5.66 -18.91 9.17
C GLY A 177 -4.83 -17.75 9.69
N ALA A 178 -5.34 -16.51 9.62
CA ALA A 178 -4.73 -15.36 10.31
C ALA A 178 -5.09 -15.38 11.80
N PHE A 179 -4.13 -15.01 12.66
CA PHE A 179 -4.35 -14.84 14.11
C PHE A 179 -4.86 -13.44 14.48
N ASP A 180 -5.07 -12.59 13.48
CA ASP A 180 -5.43 -11.20 13.65
C ASP A 180 -6.89 -11.03 14.08
N PRO A 181 -7.20 -10.00 14.89
CA PRO A 181 -8.58 -9.66 15.25
C PRO A 181 -9.42 -9.41 13.99
N PRO A 182 -10.72 -9.80 13.97
CA PRO A 182 -11.59 -9.54 12.82
C PRO A 182 -11.66 -8.05 12.43
N SER A 183 -11.54 -7.13 13.39
CA SER A 183 -11.50 -5.69 13.10
C SER A 183 -10.35 -5.31 12.19
N LEU A 184 -9.18 -5.93 12.33
CA LEU A 184 -8.01 -5.65 11.52
C LEU A 184 -8.23 -6.05 10.05
N SER A 185 -8.81 -7.24 9.84
CA SER A 185 -9.19 -7.72 8.49
C SER A 185 -10.26 -6.83 7.85
N LEU A 186 -11.25 -6.38 8.65
CA LEU A 186 -12.29 -5.48 8.17
C LEU A 186 -11.72 -4.09 7.80
N ARG A 187 -10.82 -3.51 8.60
CA ARG A 187 -10.14 -2.24 8.30
C ARG A 187 -9.39 -2.32 6.96
N ALA A 188 -8.65 -3.40 6.73
CA ALA A 188 -7.92 -3.62 5.49
C ALA A 188 -8.87 -3.79 4.28
N THR A 189 -9.93 -4.58 4.43
CA THR A 189 -10.91 -4.80 3.34
C THR A 189 -11.63 -3.51 2.95
N LEU A 190 -12.06 -2.72 3.95
CA LEU A 190 -12.67 -1.41 3.71
C LEU A 190 -11.66 -0.42 3.15
N GLY A 191 -10.37 -0.52 3.55
CA GLY A 191 -9.29 0.27 2.97
C GLY A 191 -9.09 -0.01 1.48
N SER A 192 -9.06 -1.27 1.07
CA SER A 192 -9.03 -1.66 -0.34
C SER A 192 -10.26 -1.15 -1.11
N ALA A 193 -11.45 -1.26 -0.51
CA ALA A 193 -12.66 -0.67 -1.09
C ALA A 193 -12.58 0.86 -1.19
N LEU A 194 -11.91 1.53 -0.25
CA LEU A 194 -11.70 2.97 -0.26
C LEU A 194 -10.74 3.41 -1.37
N LEU A 195 -9.79 2.56 -1.80
CA LEU A 195 -8.92 2.87 -2.94
C LEU A 195 -9.65 2.75 -4.28
N ASP A 196 -10.55 1.79 -4.42
CA ASP A 196 -11.25 1.56 -5.68
C ASP A 196 -12.45 2.51 -5.84
N SER A 197 -12.39 3.37 -6.86
CA SER A 197 -13.44 4.37 -7.13
C SER A 197 -14.84 3.79 -7.36
N THR A 198 -14.93 2.53 -7.80
CA THR A 198 -16.19 1.80 -7.99
C THR A 198 -16.67 1.15 -6.69
N MET A 199 -15.74 0.71 -5.82
CA MET A 199 -16.07 0.02 -4.57
C MET A 199 -16.39 0.97 -3.41
N ARG A 200 -15.83 2.18 -3.41
CA ARG A 200 -16.03 3.19 -2.33
C ARG A 200 -17.49 3.39 -1.95
N ALA A 201 -18.38 3.49 -2.93
CA ALA A 201 -19.81 3.72 -2.72
C ALA A 201 -20.50 2.57 -1.97
N PHE A 202 -19.89 1.38 -1.94
CA PHE A 202 -20.42 0.22 -1.22
C PHE A 202 -20.00 0.18 0.25
N ILE A 203 -19.07 1.01 0.70
CA ILE A 203 -18.62 1.02 2.10
C ILE A 203 -19.81 1.23 3.07
N PRO A 204 -20.66 2.28 2.94
CA PRO A 204 -21.80 2.44 3.85
C PRO A 204 -22.77 1.24 3.88
N PRO A 205 -23.26 0.70 2.75
CA PRO A 205 -24.15 -0.46 2.79
C PRO A 205 -23.46 -1.73 3.31
N LEU A 206 -22.15 -1.90 3.14
CA LEU A 206 -21.41 -3.01 3.76
C LEU A 206 -21.44 -2.90 5.28
N VAL A 207 -21.11 -1.73 5.83
CA VAL A 207 -21.14 -1.48 7.28
C VAL A 207 -22.55 -1.69 7.84
N TYR A 208 -23.56 -1.17 7.15
CA TYR A 208 -24.96 -1.35 7.55
C TYR A 208 -25.36 -2.83 7.63
N ARG A 209 -25.04 -3.62 6.61
CA ARG A 209 -25.37 -5.05 6.55
C ARG A 209 -24.57 -5.88 7.56
N LEU A 210 -23.31 -5.53 7.81
CA LEU A 210 -22.49 -6.17 8.84
C LEU A 210 -23.07 -5.95 10.24
N ASN A 211 -23.68 -4.79 10.50
CA ASN A 211 -24.35 -4.51 11.76
C ASN A 211 -25.62 -5.35 11.96
N LEU A 212 -26.46 -5.46 10.94
CA LEU A 212 -27.66 -6.29 10.98
C LEU A 212 -27.31 -7.79 11.09
N CYS A 213 -26.41 -8.25 10.23
CA CYS A 213 -25.93 -9.63 10.16
C CYS A 213 -27.06 -10.68 10.10
N GLU A 214 -28.16 -10.37 9.40
CA GLU A 214 -29.24 -11.32 9.17
C GLU A 214 -28.87 -12.33 8.05
N GLU A 215 -29.62 -13.42 7.91
CA GLU A 215 -29.35 -14.46 6.89
C GLU A 215 -29.23 -13.89 5.46
N GLY A 216 -30.09 -12.92 5.13
CA GLY A 216 -30.05 -12.22 3.84
C GLY A 216 -28.81 -11.33 3.68
N ASP A 217 -28.34 -10.70 4.77
CA ASP A 217 -27.13 -9.88 4.75
C ASP A 217 -25.88 -10.73 4.59
N VAL A 218 -25.78 -11.84 5.33
CA VAL A 218 -24.69 -12.80 5.21
C VAL A 218 -24.60 -13.32 3.77
N THR A 219 -25.74 -13.59 3.12
CA THR A 219 -25.77 -14.02 1.71
C THR A 219 -25.16 -12.99 0.76
N VAL A 220 -25.43 -11.70 0.98
CA VAL A 220 -24.90 -10.60 0.15
C VAL A 220 -23.43 -10.30 0.46
N LEU A 221 -23.04 -10.36 1.73
CA LEU A 221 -21.70 -10.06 2.19
C LEU A 221 -20.72 -11.18 1.82
N LYS A 222 -21.20 -12.44 1.77
CA LYS A 222 -20.32 -13.59 1.60
C LYS A 222 -19.42 -13.49 0.37
N PRO A 223 -19.89 -13.22 -0.86
CA PRO A 223 -19.00 -13.10 -2.02
C PRO A 223 -17.94 -12.01 -1.90
N ILE A 224 -18.19 -10.96 -1.10
CA ILE A 224 -17.31 -9.80 -0.95
C ILE A 224 -16.15 -10.12 -0.01
N PHE A 225 -16.38 -10.92 1.02
CA PHE A 225 -15.36 -11.33 1.99
C PHE A 225 -14.82 -12.74 1.75
N SER A 226 -15.45 -13.55 0.89
CA SER A 226 -14.99 -14.90 0.52
C SER A 226 -14.03 -14.91 -0.68
N SER A 227 -13.62 -13.74 -1.20
CA SER A 227 -12.64 -13.64 -2.30
C SER A 227 -11.22 -13.93 -1.81
N THR A 228 -11.05 -15.07 -1.15
CA THR A 228 -9.79 -15.66 -0.69
C THR A 228 -9.49 -17.01 -1.35
N GLU A 229 -10.36 -17.52 -2.24
CA GLU A 229 -9.80 -18.41 -3.26
C GLU A 229 -8.98 -17.53 -4.21
N PRO A 230 -7.68 -17.80 -4.38
CA PRO A 230 -6.91 -17.13 -5.41
C PRO A 230 -7.68 -17.36 -6.70
N GLN A 231 -8.21 -16.28 -7.28
CA GLN A 231 -8.52 -16.29 -8.69
C GLN A 231 -7.22 -16.78 -9.33
N VAL A 232 -7.25 -17.97 -9.90
CA VAL A 232 -6.22 -18.44 -10.83
C VAL A 232 -6.37 -17.59 -12.09
N GLU A 233 -6.30 -16.27 -11.96
CA GLU A 233 -5.74 -15.44 -12.98
C GLU A 233 -4.28 -15.86 -12.97
N THR A 234 -3.92 -16.64 -13.99
CA THR A 234 -2.53 -16.88 -14.38
C THR A 234 -1.68 -15.70 -13.95
N GLU A 235 -0.79 -15.91 -12.96
CA GLU A 235 0.27 -15.00 -12.54
C GLU A 235 0.58 -14.07 -13.72
N PRO A 236 0.11 -12.81 -13.70
CA PRO A 236 0.38 -11.90 -14.80
C PRO A 236 1.88 -11.98 -15.03
N GLN A 237 2.34 -12.26 -16.25
CA GLN A 237 3.78 -12.43 -16.52
C GLN A 237 4.62 -11.23 -16.02
N GLY A 238 3.98 -10.09 -15.73
CA GLY A 238 4.56 -8.92 -15.07
C GLY A 238 4.95 -9.09 -13.59
N LEU A 239 4.29 -9.95 -12.80
CA LEU A 239 4.60 -10.17 -11.37
C LEU A 239 5.99 -10.80 -11.18
N ALA A 240 6.35 -11.75 -12.05
CA ALA A 240 7.70 -12.34 -12.10
C ALA A 240 8.83 -11.31 -12.34
N TYR A 241 8.48 -10.07 -12.71
CA TYR A 241 9.43 -8.99 -12.92
C TYR A 241 9.33 -7.88 -11.86
N VAL A 242 8.46 -7.99 -10.86
CA VAL A 242 8.41 -7.06 -9.72
C VAL A 242 9.50 -7.45 -8.72
N SER A 243 10.26 -6.47 -8.22
CA SER A 243 11.23 -6.70 -7.15
C SER A 243 10.74 -6.09 -5.84
N VAL A 244 10.29 -6.95 -4.93
CA VAL A 244 9.96 -6.57 -3.54
C VAL A 244 11.20 -6.07 -2.80
N LEU A 245 12.37 -6.65 -3.07
CA LEU A 245 13.63 -6.20 -2.48
C LEU A 245 13.98 -4.77 -2.90
N LEU A 246 13.77 -4.40 -4.17
CA LEU A 246 13.98 -3.03 -4.63
C LEU A 246 13.02 -2.06 -3.95
N TYR A 247 11.74 -2.44 -3.85
CA TYR A 247 10.73 -1.67 -3.14
C TYR A 247 11.16 -1.41 -1.68
N ASN A 248 11.56 -2.46 -0.96
CA ASN A 248 12.03 -2.35 0.43
C ASN A 248 13.30 -1.51 0.56
N LEU A 249 14.30 -1.75 -0.30
CA LEU A 249 15.54 -0.98 -0.31
C LEU A 249 15.26 0.51 -0.46
N ILE A 250 14.44 0.90 -1.43
CA ILE A 250 14.08 2.31 -1.66
C ILE A 250 13.30 2.87 -0.48
N ASN A 251 12.30 2.13 0.04
CA ASN A 251 11.49 2.59 1.15
C ASN A 251 12.33 2.91 2.38
N PHE A 252 13.03 1.92 2.91
CA PHE A 252 13.81 2.06 4.14
C PHE A 252 14.97 3.05 4.00
N SER A 253 15.56 3.18 2.79
CA SER A 253 16.68 4.10 2.58
C SER A 253 16.27 5.54 2.30
N GLU A 254 15.14 5.79 1.63
CA GLU A 254 14.82 7.13 1.10
C GLU A 254 13.50 7.75 1.58
N VAL A 255 12.47 6.96 1.93
CA VAL A 255 11.11 7.49 2.24
C VAL A 255 10.52 6.97 3.56
N TYR A 256 11.34 6.34 4.40
CA TYR A 256 10.96 5.89 5.74
C TYR A 256 11.37 6.90 6.83
N GLU A 257 10.64 6.88 7.95
CA GLU A 257 10.98 7.69 9.13
C GLU A 257 12.40 7.37 9.62
N LYS A 258 13.16 8.41 9.99
CA LYS A 258 14.48 8.28 10.62
C LYS A 258 14.51 9.01 11.97
N PRO A 259 14.81 8.30 13.09
CA PRO A 259 14.95 6.84 13.20
C PRO A 259 13.65 6.10 12.85
N ALA A 260 13.76 4.82 12.46
CA ALA A 260 12.60 4.00 12.14
C ALA A 260 11.71 3.78 13.39
N PRO A 261 10.38 3.90 13.29
CA PRO A 261 9.46 3.52 14.36
C PRO A 261 9.57 2.02 14.63
N SER A 262 9.26 1.60 15.86
CA SER A 262 9.14 0.19 16.19
C SER A 262 7.86 -0.41 15.59
N PHE A 263 7.85 -1.73 15.39
CA PHE A 263 6.66 -2.46 14.95
C PHE A 263 5.43 -2.16 15.81
N ALA A 264 5.58 -2.09 17.14
CA ALA A 264 4.48 -1.75 18.06
C ALA A 264 3.84 -0.36 17.77
N VAL A 265 4.64 0.63 17.35
CA VAL A 265 4.11 1.95 16.95
C VAL A 265 3.32 1.85 15.65
N LEU A 266 3.78 1.01 14.71
CA LEU A 266 3.09 0.80 13.44
C LEU A 266 1.78 0.03 13.62
N GLU A 267 1.77 -1.00 14.48
CA GLU A 267 0.56 -1.72 14.89
C GLU A 267 -0.45 -0.78 15.55
N GLU A 268 -0.01 0.09 16.47
CA GLU A 268 -0.87 1.07 17.11
C GLU A 268 -1.49 2.03 16.08
N ARG A 269 -0.69 2.54 15.13
CA ARG A 269 -1.19 3.40 14.04
C ARG A 269 -2.24 2.69 13.19
N SER A 270 -1.97 1.43 12.82
CA SER A 270 -2.88 0.61 12.02
C SER A 270 -4.19 0.30 12.75
N ALA A 271 -4.14 0.05 14.06
CA ALA A 271 -5.30 -0.22 14.90
C ALA A 271 -6.13 1.06 15.18
N HIS A 272 -5.50 2.22 15.29
CA HIS A 272 -6.18 3.50 15.46
C HIS A 272 -6.86 4.02 14.19
N ALA A 273 -6.35 3.66 13.00
CA ALA A 273 -6.90 4.14 11.73
C ALA A 273 -8.24 3.46 11.38
N THR A 274 -9.31 4.23 11.14
CA THR A 274 -10.66 3.72 10.83
C THR A 274 -10.68 2.74 9.65
N MET A 275 -9.88 3.01 8.63
CA MET A 275 -9.47 2.06 7.59
C MET A 275 -7.96 2.25 7.37
N ASN A 276 -7.27 1.20 6.94
CA ASN A 276 -5.82 1.26 6.76
C ASN A 276 -5.40 0.74 5.38
N GLY A 277 -4.19 1.10 4.97
CA GLY A 277 -3.59 0.68 3.70
C GLY A 277 -2.72 -0.57 3.82
N GLY A 278 -2.61 -1.15 5.02
CA GLY A 278 -1.89 -2.39 5.30
C GLY A 278 -0.37 -2.24 5.50
N VAL A 279 0.17 -1.02 5.48
CA VAL A 279 1.64 -0.82 5.54
C VAL A 279 2.20 -1.21 6.90
N GLY A 280 1.55 -0.87 8.00
CA GLY A 280 2.02 -1.23 9.35
C GLY A 280 2.00 -2.73 9.64
N LEU A 281 1.28 -3.51 8.83
CA LEU A 281 1.14 -4.97 8.98
C LEU A 281 2.14 -5.76 8.13
N ASP A 282 2.90 -5.09 7.26
CA ASP A 282 3.94 -5.72 6.45
C ASP A 282 4.99 -6.36 7.36
N LYS A 283 5.28 -7.66 7.14
CA LYS A 283 6.23 -8.44 7.94
C LYS A 283 7.63 -7.84 7.94
N THR A 284 8.01 -7.12 6.88
CA THR A 284 9.31 -6.45 6.78
C THR A 284 9.50 -5.35 7.82
N ASN A 285 8.41 -4.83 8.41
CA ASN A 285 8.46 -3.87 9.51
C ASN A 285 8.71 -4.52 10.90
N ARG A 286 8.81 -5.85 10.99
CA ARG A 286 9.09 -6.58 12.24
C ARG A 286 10.60 -6.67 12.55
N LEU A 287 11.45 -6.15 11.67
CA LEU A 287 12.91 -6.11 11.77
C LEU A 287 13.42 -5.09 12.80
#